data_AF-A0A524HB17-F1
#
_entry.id   AF-A0A524HB17-F1
#
_cell.length_a   1.000
_cell.length_b   1.000
_cell.length_c   1.000
_cell.angle_alpha   90.00
_cell.angle_beta   90.00
_cell.angle_gamma   90.00
#
_symmetry.space_group_name_H-M   'P 1'
#
loop_
_entity.id
_entity.type
_entity.pdbx_description
1 polymer ?
#
loop_
_entity_poly.entity_id
_entity_poly.type
_entity_poly.pdbx_seq_one_letter_code
_entity_poly.pdbx_strand_id
1 'polypeptide(L)'
;MPSPHLKGLTALAVGLMACQGSPGSDAGALPPASQAVPSTSLLRLPRSGGSPRVYAGSALEDIGWRARGRTPAVQMVVGFDQEQALAYAVDSTGGLQALDLSTGTARLLTSGVAGVVLGPEGTLWVVDKKDSVVRIRNRLAKKTDATLPVRPTALYGTGDRQLIAIEGGDTARAILVTGSESGISADLPTTHTAASPWGDLVAAAAPTGVYLWAPHGSTPIRRIRVSGTPTSVRFSASGHRIYVGREAENLAVIDRYAEKRLDDIRVPGAAAGLRVAPYGGWLLARPDSGESIWLINLATGEYVGAVAGPWAADLPTVLGDATLLVREGEDVVAHDLSQEGFPETGRLKGRAADLYLPMPWVPRGNMPERIAPSPNPTQQAEASPESPGGQVEPPSTVYLQVSRSQNPAWAQALAGEIRDEGFPALVITPQTGEEAYRVVVGPYPSREAAESAGRRLGRPSFIYHP
;
A
#
# COMPACT_ATOMS: atom_id res chain seq x y z
N MET A 1 50.26 -67.26 5.10
CA MET A 1 50.04 -68.50 4.32
C MET A 1 48.81 -68.30 3.43
N PRO A 2 48.76 -68.93 2.24
CA PRO A 2 48.83 -68.22 0.96
C PRO A 2 47.49 -68.10 0.20
N SER A 3 47.48 -67.21 -0.80
CA SER A 3 46.49 -67.17 -1.91
C SER A 3 46.54 -68.45 -2.77
N PRO A 4 45.51 -68.68 -3.63
CA PRO A 4 45.78 -68.47 -5.05
C PRO A 4 44.61 -67.94 -5.91
N HIS A 5 45.00 -67.45 -7.09
CA HIS A 5 44.26 -67.02 -8.28
C HIS A 5 43.41 -68.17 -8.91
N LEU A 6 42.57 -68.07 -9.96
CA LEU A 6 42.49 -67.21 -11.17
C LEU A 6 41.21 -67.58 -11.99
N LYS A 7 40.79 -66.67 -12.90
CA LYS A 7 39.95 -66.81 -14.14
C LYS A 7 38.45 -66.53 -13.97
N GLY A 8 37.80 -65.60 -14.67
CA GLY A 8 38.11 -64.94 -15.94
C GLY A 8 37.02 -65.27 -16.95
N LEU A 9 36.03 -64.38 -17.13
CA LEU A 9 35.26 -64.27 -18.39
C LEU A 9 34.45 -62.97 -18.47
N THR A 10 34.58 -62.36 -19.64
CA THR A 10 34.13 -61.05 -20.09
C THR A 10 32.79 -61.17 -20.81
N ALA A 11 31.82 -60.28 -20.56
CA ALA A 11 30.80 -59.81 -21.53
C ALA A 11 30.04 -58.61 -20.91
N LEU A 12 30.31 -57.39 -21.39
CA LEU A 12 29.45 -56.56 -22.27
C LEU A 12 28.13 -56.08 -21.60
N ALA A 13 28.09 -54.82 -21.14
CA ALA A 13 27.33 -53.67 -21.70
C ALA A 13 25.80 -53.78 -21.47
N VAL A 14 25.03 -52.82 -20.95
CA VAL A 14 24.85 -51.38 -21.22
C VAL A 14 24.10 -50.86 -19.97
N GLY A 15 24.53 -49.81 -19.25
CA GLY A 15 24.27 -48.40 -19.55
C GLY A 15 23.02 -47.89 -18.81
N LEU A 16 23.22 -47.10 -17.75
CA LEU A 16 22.40 -45.93 -17.41
C LEU A 16 23.13 -45.10 -16.36
N MET A 17 23.50 -43.88 -16.76
CA MET A 17 23.98 -42.82 -15.89
C MET A 17 22.90 -42.48 -14.86
N ALA A 18 23.28 -42.48 -13.58
CA ALA A 18 22.61 -41.66 -12.57
C ALA A 18 23.69 -40.75 -11.97
N CYS A 19 23.84 -39.58 -12.59
CA CYS A 19 24.59 -38.48 -11.99
C CYS A 19 23.84 -38.04 -10.74
N GLN A 20 24.59 -38.05 -9.63
CA GLN A 20 24.22 -37.40 -8.38
C GLN A 20 24.01 -35.91 -8.65
N GLY A 21 22.76 -35.45 -8.51
CA GLY A 21 22.41 -34.05 -8.39
C GLY A 21 21.84 -33.81 -7.00
N SER A 22 22.55 -33.04 -6.18
CA SER A 22 22.06 -32.55 -4.90
C SER A 22 20.70 -31.85 -5.08
N PRO A 23 19.75 -31.99 -4.14
CA PRO A 23 18.52 -31.23 -4.19
C PRO A 23 18.86 -29.75 -4.00
N GLY A 24 18.76 -28.99 -5.08
CA GLY A 24 18.78 -27.53 -5.06
C GLY A 24 17.66 -27.05 -4.15
N SER A 25 18.02 -26.19 -3.21
CA SER A 25 17.11 -25.35 -2.45
C SER A 25 16.33 -24.46 -3.41
N ASP A 26 15.15 -24.91 -3.84
CA ASP A 26 14.10 -24.05 -4.37
C ASP A 26 13.59 -23.17 -3.22
N ALA A 27 14.35 -22.12 -2.90
CA ALA A 27 13.82 -20.96 -2.21
C ALA A 27 12.77 -20.36 -3.14
N GLY A 28 11.50 -20.60 -2.81
CA GLY A 28 10.36 -20.12 -3.60
C GLY A 28 10.47 -18.62 -3.82
N ALA A 29 10.82 -18.24 -5.05
CA ALA A 29 10.75 -16.86 -5.50
C ALA A 29 9.33 -16.36 -5.23
N LEU A 30 9.23 -15.31 -4.42
CA LEU A 30 7.96 -14.77 -3.96
C LEU A 30 7.22 -14.20 -5.19
N PRO A 31 5.93 -14.54 -5.40
CA PRO A 31 5.21 -14.03 -6.56
C PRO A 31 5.18 -12.50 -6.50
N PRO A 32 5.53 -11.81 -7.60
CA PRO A 32 5.51 -10.35 -7.64
C PRO A 32 4.08 -9.86 -7.42
N ALA A 33 3.93 -8.79 -6.64
CA ALA A 33 2.69 -8.05 -6.56
C ALA A 33 2.47 -7.33 -7.90
N SER A 34 1.96 -8.04 -8.91
CA SER A 34 1.64 -7.48 -10.23
C SER A 34 0.41 -6.57 -10.14
N GLN A 35 0.60 -5.35 -9.65
CA GLN A 35 -0.27 -4.22 -9.96
C GLN A 35 0.49 -3.29 -10.89
N ALA A 36 -0.08 -2.96 -12.05
CA ALA A 36 0.44 -1.89 -12.89
C ALA A 36 0.48 -0.62 -12.06
N VAL A 37 1.67 -0.03 -11.90
CA VAL A 37 1.85 1.16 -11.07
C VAL A 37 1.10 2.32 -11.74
N PRO A 38 0.11 2.94 -11.06
CA PRO A 38 -0.60 4.06 -11.63
C PRO A 38 0.35 5.24 -11.83
N SER A 39 0.03 6.13 -12.77
CA SER A 39 0.78 7.38 -12.92
C SER A 39 0.79 8.13 -11.59
N THR A 40 1.97 8.48 -11.12
CA THR A 40 2.17 9.16 -9.85
C THR A 40 2.67 10.57 -10.04
N SER A 41 2.34 11.42 -9.06
CA SER A 41 2.93 12.73 -8.92
C SER A 41 3.34 12.99 -7.48
N LEU A 42 4.17 14.00 -7.30
CA LEU A 42 4.68 14.46 -6.03
C LEU A 42 4.12 15.85 -5.76
N LEU A 43 3.27 15.98 -4.74
CA LEU A 43 2.86 17.29 -4.24
C LEU A 43 3.92 17.82 -3.26
N ARG A 44 4.38 19.04 -3.54
CA ARG A 44 5.19 19.85 -2.63
C ARG A 44 4.32 20.89 -1.94
N LEU A 45 4.40 20.93 -0.62
CA LEU A 45 3.77 21.91 0.25
C LEU A 45 4.85 22.76 0.94
N PRO A 46 4.91 24.07 0.65
CA PRO A 46 5.89 24.94 1.30
C PRO A 46 5.69 24.98 2.81
N ARG A 47 6.71 24.62 3.60
CA ARG A 47 6.58 24.53 5.06
C ARG A 47 6.31 25.90 5.70
N SER A 48 6.94 26.95 5.17
CA SER A 48 6.69 28.35 5.56
C SER A 48 5.39 28.93 5.01
N GLY A 49 4.62 28.16 4.24
CA GLY A 49 3.46 28.62 3.50
C GLY A 49 3.83 29.21 2.14
N GLY A 50 2.84 29.37 1.27
CA GLY A 50 3.06 29.79 -0.12
C GLY A 50 2.24 28.98 -1.10
N SER A 51 2.72 28.87 -2.34
CA SER A 51 1.99 28.15 -3.40
C SER A 51 2.49 26.72 -3.54
N PRO A 52 1.62 25.71 -3.35
CA PRO A 52 1.95 24.32 -3.65
C PRO A 52 2.35 24.12 -5.11
N ARG A 53 3.10 23.04 -5.37
CA ARG A 53 3.56 22.63 -6.70
C ARG A 53 3.44 21.12 -6.84
N VAL A 54 3.22 20.64 -8.05
CA VAL A 54 3.17 19.21 -8.35
C VAL A 54 4.29 18.90 -9.34
N TYR A 55 4.98 17.81 -9.08
CA TYR A 55 6.04 17.28 -9.92
C TYR A 55 5.69 15.87 -10.38
N ALA A 56 6.22 15.42 -11.52
CA ALA A 56 6.03 14.06 -12.00
C ALA A 56 7.33 13.45 -12.55
N GLY A 57 7.32 12.13 -12.71
CA GLY A 57 8.44 11.37 -13.23
C GLY A 57 9.63 11.27 -12.26
N SER A 58 10.61 10.46 -12.65
CA SER A 58 11.85 10.27 -11.89
C SER A 58 12.74 11.51 -11.88
N ALA A 59 12.59 12.40 -12.87
CA ALA A 59 13.33 13.66 -12.97
C ALA A 59 12.71 14.82 -12.16
N LEU A 60 11.58 14.60 -11.48
CA LEU A 60 10.85 15.63 -10.71
C LEU A 60 10.49 16.87 -11.55
N GLU A 61 9.93 16.64 -12.73
CA GLU A 61 9.53 17.71 -13.64
C GLU A 61 8.31 18.45 -13.10
N ASP A 62 8.35 19.80 -13.06
CA ASP A 62 7.17 20.61 -12.71
C ASP A 62 6.14 20.51 -13.83
N ILE A 63 5.00 19.88 -13.54
CA ILE A 63 3.95 19.62 -14.53
C ILE A 63 3.03 20.83 -14.77
N GLY A 64 3.41 22.02 -14.31
CA GLY A 64 2.68 23.26 -14.56
C GLY A 64 1.39 23.41 -13.75
N TRP A 65 1.06 22.45 -12.87
CA TRP A 65 -0.09 22.58 -11.97
C TRP A 65 0.13 23.74 -10.99
N ARG A 66 -0.90 24.59 -10.80
CA ARG A 66 -0.84 25.74 -9.91
C ARG A 66 -2.07 25.79 -9.01
N ALA A 67 -1.84 25.99 -7.72
CA ALA A 67 -2.90 26.34 -6.78
C ALA A 67 -3.48 27.73 -7.11
N ARG A 68 -4.80 27.89 -6.96
CA ARG A 68 -5.53 29.17 -7.11
C ARG A 68 -5.38 30.09 -5.89
N GLY A 69 -4.65 29.66 -4.88
CA GLY A 69 -4.36 30.42 -3.67
C GLY A 69 -3.05 29.99 -3.02
N ARG A 70 -2.71 30.64 -1.91
CA ARG A 70 -1.60 30.25 -1.05
C ARG A 70 -2.10 29.38 0.09
N THR A 71 -1.33 28.38 0.47
CA THR A 71 -1.53 27.64 1.71
C THR A 71 -0.84 28.38 2.86
N PRO A 72 -1.40 28.31 4.08
CA PRO A 72 -0.69 28.72 5.30
C PRO A 72 0.61 27.93 5.49
N ALA A 73 1.41 28.34 6.48
CA ALA A 73 2.57 27.55 6.92
C ALA A 73 2.12 26.15 7.33
N VAL A 74 2.72 25.12 6.75
CA VAL A 74 2.31 23.73 6.94
C VAL A 74 3.22 23.06 7.96
N GLN A 75 2.62 22.43 8.98
CA GLN A 75 3.33 21.67 9.99
C GLN A 75 3.47 20.19 9.62
N MET A 76 2.42 19.62 9.01
CA MET A 76 2.32 18.18 8.77
C MET A 76 1.48 17.90 7.53
N VAL A 77 1.88 16.89 6.76
CA VAL A 77 1.06 16.29 5.70
C VAL A 77 0.30 15.12 6.29
N VAL A 78 -0.99 15.00 5.96
CA VAL A 78 -1.85 13.93 6.48
C VAL A 78 -1.97 12.79 5.46
N GLY A 79 -2.30 13.11 4.21
CA GLY A 79 -2.54 12.11 3.18
C GLY A 79 -3.29 12.65 1.97
N PHE A 80 -3.58 11.76 1.03
CA PHE A 80 -4.28 12.05 -0.22
C PHE A 80 -5.50 11.15 -0.38
N ASP A 81 -6.66 11.75 -0.59
CA ASP A 81 -7.89 11.07 -1.00
C ASP A 81 -7.95 11.08 -2.53
N GLN A 82 -7.75 9.89 -3.13
CA GLN A 82 -7.73 9.70 -4.57
C GLN A 82 -9.11 9.88 -5.21
N GLU A 83 -10.18 9.50 -4.52
CA GLU A 83 -11.54 9.59 -5.07
C GLU A 83 -11.96 11.06 -5.22
N GLN A 84 -11.59 11.90 -4.25
CA GLN A 84 -11.93 13.32 -4.25
C GLN A 84 -10.85 14.23 -4.82
N ALA A 85 -9.68 13.67 -5.15
CA ALA A 85 -8.47 14.40 -5.50
C ALA A 85 -8.13 15.51 -4.48
N LEU A 86 -8.18 15.17 -3.19
CA LEU A 86 -7.92 16.08 -2.08
C LEU A 86 -6.62 15.70 -1.36
N ALA A 87 -5.71 16.64 -1.24
CA ALA A 87 -4.56 16.52 -0.33
C ALA A 87 -4.87 17.22 1.00
N TYR A 88 -4.53 16.58 2.11
CA TYR A 88 -4.78 17.10 3.44
C TYR A 88 -3.48 17.40 4.19
N ALA A 89 -3.48 18.53 4.89
CA ALA A 89 -2.33 18.98 5.67
C ALA A 89 -2.79 19.75 6.91
N VAL A 90 -2.01 19.70 7.98
CA VAL A 90 -2.22 20.52 9.17
C VAL A 90 -1.28 21.71 9.11
N ASP A 91 -1.83 22.92 9.24
CA ASP A 91 -1.05 24.14 9.31
C ASP A 91 -0.43 24.36 10.70
N SER A 92 0.52 25.30 10.80
CA SER A 92 1.24 25.62 12.04
C SER A 92 0.36 26.19 13.16
N THR A 93 -0.89 26.53 12.87
CA THR A 93 -1.88 27.00 13.87
C THR A 93 -2.78 25.87 14.38
N GLY A 94 -2.63 24.66 13.83
CA GLY A 94 -3.47 23.50 14.10
C GLY A 94 -4.76 23.48 13.28
N GLY A 95 -4.81 24.16 12.14
CA GLY A 95 -5.90 24.10 11.17
C GLY A 95 -5.71 22.95 10.17
N LEU A 96 -6.75 22.14 9.97
CA LEU A 96 -6.76 21.11 8.93
C LEU A 96 -7.17 21.72 7.60
N GLN A 97 -6.24 21.77 6.67
CA GLN A 97 -6.41 22.28 5.32
C GLN A 97 -6.72 21.13 4.36
N ALA A 98 -7.65 21.37 3.44
CA ALA A 98 -7.87 20.53 2.26
C ALA A 98 -7.52 21.31 1.00
N LEU A 99 -6.59 20.76 0.21
CA LEU A 99 -6.21 21.25 -1.10
C LEU A 99 -6.86 20.39 -2.18
N ASP A 100 -7.79 20.97 -2.92
CA ASP A 100 -8.42 20.34 -4.06
C ASP A 100 -7.51 20.43 -5.28
N LEU A 101 -6.99 19.29 -5.73
CA LEU A 101 -6.04 19.23 -6.84
C LEU A 101 -6.71 19.44 -8.21
N SER A 102 -8.02 19.23 -8.30
CA SER A 102 -8.77 19.47 -9.54
C SER A 102 -9.00 20.96 -9.78
N THR A 103 -9.22 21.72 -8.72
CA THR A 103 -9.51 23.16 -8.81
C THR A 103 -8.32 24.05 -8.40
N GLY A 104 -7.34 23.51 -7.69
CA GLY A 104 -6.24 24.27 -7.09
C GLY A 104 -6.61 25.02 -5.81
N THR A 105 -7.81 24.81 -5.25
CA THR A 105 -8.32 25.61 -4.14
C THR A 105 -7.99 24.97 -2.79
N ALA A 106 -7.48 25.78 -1.85
CA ALA A 106 -7.27 25.36 -0.46
C ALA A 106 -8.38 25.89 0.44
N ARG A 107 -8.79 25.10 1.45
CA ARG A 107 -9.79 25.51 2.44
C ARG A 107 -9.55 24.87 3.80
N LEU A 108 -9.85 25.64 4.85
CA LEU A 108 -9.87 25.15 6.23
C LEU A 108 -11.11 24.26 6.45
N LEU A 109 -10.90 23.06 6.99
CA LEU A 109 -11.98 22.14 7.36
C LEU A 109 -12.39 22.27 8.82
N THR A 110 -11.39 22.35 9.70
CA THR A 110 -11.56 22.48 11.15
C THR A 110 -10.28 23.02 11.76
N SER A 111 -10.36 23.56 12.97
CA SER A 111 -9.24 24.08 13.74
C SER A 111 -9.04 23.27 15.03
N GLY A 112 -7.94 23.55 15.74
CA GLY A 112 -7.65 22.90 17.02
C GLY A 112 -7.29 21.43 16.89
N VAL A 113 -6.71 21.02 15.76
CA VAL A 113 -6.25 19.64 15.54
C VAL A 113 -5.06 19.32 16.45
N ALA A 114 -5.18 18.24 17.21
CA ALA A 114 -4.10 17.66 18.01
C ALA A 114 -3.59 16.35 17.40
N GLY A 115 -4.46 15.60 16.72
CA GLY A 115 -4.11 14.41 15.95
C GLY A 115 -5.05 14.25 14.76
N VAL A 116 -4.57 13.66 13.67
CA VAL A 116 -5.39 13.41 12.48
C VAL A 116 -4.88 12.18 11.72
N VAL A 117 -5.80 11.42 11.14
CA VAL A 117 -5.48 10.32 10.22
C VAL A 117 -6.50 10.28 9.07
N LEU A 118 -6.03 9.93 7.89
CA LEU A 118 -6.86 9.59 6.74
C LEU A 118 -7.03 8.07 6.68
N GLY A 119 -8.27 7.59 6.73
CA GLY A 119 -8.60 6.19 6.51
C GLY A 119 -8.46 5.78 5.04
N PRO A 120 -8.30 4.48 4.76
CA PRO A 120 -8.13 3.94 3.40
C PRO A 120 -9.29 4.26 2.45
N GLU A 121 -10.46 4.59 2.99
CA GLU A 121 -11.70 4.91 2.28
C GLU A 121 -12.01 6.42 2.23
N GLY A 122 -11.02 7.27 2.55
CA GLY A 122 -11.15 8.73 2.44
C GLY A 122 -11.80 9.42 3.64
N THR A 123 -12.18 8.70 4.71
CA THR A 123 -12.68 9.36 5.94
C THR A 123 -11.50 9.93 6.72
N LEU A 124 -11.61 11.21 7.10
CA LEU A 124 -10.68 11.83 8.04
C LEU A 124 -11.19 11.69 9.46
N TRP A 125 -10.29 11.31 10.35
CA TRP A 125 -10.51 11.30 11.80
C TRP A 125 -9.60 12.31 12.45
N VAL A 126 -10.19 13.23 13.19
CA VAL A 126 -9.50 14.32 13.88
C VAL A 126 -9.71 14.15 15.38
N VAL A 127 -8.63 14.22 16.14
CA VAL A 127 -8.64 14.39 17.58
C VAL A 127 -8.33 15.85 17.87
N ASP A 128 -9.23 16.56 18.53
CA ASP A 128 -9.04 17.97 18.86
C ASP A 128 -8.18 18.16 20.14
N LYS A 129 -7.87 19.41 20.50
CA LYS A 129 -7.09 19.73 21.71
C LYS A 129 -7.78 19.35 23.04
N LYS A 130 -9.07 19.00 23.02
CA LYS A 130 -9.85 18.50 24.14
C LYS A 130 -10.04 16.97 24.07
N ASP A 131 -9.26 16.31 23.21
CA ASP A 131 -9.29 14.87 22.96
C ASP A 131 -10.67 14.37 22.47
N SER A 132 -11.53 15.26 21.96
CA SER A 132 -12.78 14.88 21.28
C SER A 132 -12.50 14.40 19.86
N VAL A 133 -13.26 13.39 19.43
CA VAL A 133 -13.14 12.82 18.09
C VAL A 133 -14.12 13.49 17.12
N VAL A 134 -13.62 13.93 15.97
CA VAL A 134 -14.40 14.52 14.88
C VAL A 134 -14.17 13.70 13.62
N ARG A 135 -15.26 13.29 12.98
CA ARG A 135 -15.23 12.58 11.70
C ARG A 135 -15.50 13.57 10.57
N ILE A 136 -14.66 13.59 9.54
CA ILE A 136 -14.87 14.43 8.36
C ILE A 136 -14.97 13.52 7.14
N ARG A 137 -16.07 13.63 6.40
CA ARG A 137 -16.29 12.95 5.11
C ARG A 137 -16.97 13.90 4.15
N ASN A 138 -16.63 13.81 2.86
CA ASN A 138 -17.23 14.64 1.83
C ASN A 138 -17.23 16.10 2.26
N ARG A 139 -16.09 16.54 2.82
CA ARG A 139 -15.87 17.93 3.20
C ARG A 139 -16.71 18.43 4.39
N LEU A 140 -17.50 17.57 5.01
CA LEU A 140 -18.42 17.87 6.11
C LEU A 140 -17.89 17.27 7.40
N ALA A 141 -17.66 18.13 8.39
CA ALA A 141 -17.28 17.73 9.73
C ALA A 141 -18.53 17.34 10.54
N LYS A 142 -18.50 16.14 11.11
CA LYS A 142 -19.48 15.66 12.08
C LYS A 142 -18.74 15.31 13.36
N LYS A 143 -18.99 16.09 14.42
CA LYS A 143 -18.49 15.75 15.76
C LYS A 143 -19.08 14.40 16.17
N THR A 144 -18.25 13.55 16.75
CA THR A 144 -18.71 12.32 17.39
C THR A 144 -18.85 12.55 18.89
N ASP A 145 -19.67 11.74 19.56
CA ASP A 145 -19.80 11.84 21.02
C ASP A 145 -18.60 11.20 21.74
N ALA A 146 -17.69 10.55 21.01
CA ALA A 146 -16.49 9.94 21.56
C ALA A 146 -15.46 11.00 22.00
N THR A 147 -14.97 10.83 23.22
CA THR A 147 -13.82 11.55 23.79
C THR A 147 -12.79 10.52 24.24
N LEU A 148 -11.54 10.70 23.84
CA LEU A 148 -10.46 9.79 24.21
C LEU A 148 -10.03 10.09 25.66
N PRO A 149 -9.83 9.06 26.50
CA PRO A 149 -9.33 9.22 27.86
C PRO A 149 -8.01 9.97 27.96
N VAL A 150 -7.08 9.68 27.04
CA VAL A 150 -5.80 10.39 26.93
C VAL A 150 -5.45 10.69 25.48
N ARG A 151 -4.49 11.60 25.30
CA ARG A 151 -4.00 11.93 23.96
C ARG A 151 -3.32 10.72 23.30
N PRO A 152 -3.73 10.33 22.09
CA PRO A 152 -3.15 9.21 21.39
C PRO A 152 -1.75 9.53 20.85
N THR A 153 -0.89 8.51 20.85
CA THR A 153 0.45 8.50 20.24
C THR A 153 0.41 8.04 18.78
N ALA A 154 -0.61 7.26 18.40
CA ALA A 154 -0.87 6.89 17.02
C ALA A 154 -2.38 6.81 16.74
N LEU A 155 -2.74 7.04 15.48
CA LEU A 155 -4.10 6.97 14.97
C LEU A 155 -4.10 6.15 13.68
N TYR A 156 -5.09 5.29 13.50
CA TYR A 156 -5.30 4.52 12.28
C TYR A 156 -6.78 4.56 11.88
N GLY A 157 -7.06 4.87 10.61
CA GLY A 157 -8.39 4.69 10.04
C GLY A 157 -8.60 3.25 9.58
N THR A 158 -9.84 2.78 9.65
CA THR A 158 -10.22 1.42 9.23
C THR A 158 -11.09 1.44 7.99
N GLY A 159 -11.12 0.34 7.22
CA GLY A 159 -11.91 0.23 5.99
C GLY A 159 -13.42 0.35 6.18
N ASP A 160 -13.91 0.03 7.37
CA ASP A 160 -15.31 0.17 7.77
C ASP A 160 -15.62 1.53 8.40
N ARG A 161 -14.69 2.50 8.27
CA ARG A 161 -14.87 3.90 8.64
C ARG A 161 -15.02 4.06 10.14
N GLN A 162 -14.05 3.51 10.85
CA GLN A 162 -13.84 3.68 12.28
C GLN A 162 -12.43 4.22 12.53
N LEU A 163 -12.15 4.55 13.78
CA LEU A 163 -10.85 5.02 14.23
C LEU A 163 -10.26 4.04 15.24
N ILE A 164 -8.98 3.72 15.09
CA ILE A 164 -8.18 3.08 16.13
C ILE A 164 -7.25 4.15 16.70
N ALA A 165 -7.34 4.37 18.01
CA ALA A 165 -6.44 5.24 18.76
C ALA A 165 -5.50 4.39 19.62
N ILE A 166 -4.20 4.70 19.57
CA ILE A 166 -3.19 4.09 20.44
C ILE A 166 -2.81 5.11 21.50
N GLU A 167 -3.23 4.86 22.73
CA GLU A 167 -2.88 5.67 23.90
C GLU A 167 -1.48 5.33 24.39
N GLY A 168 -0.71 6.35 24.80
CA GLY A 168 0.70 6.21 25.18
C GLY A 168 0.94 5.81 26.64
N GLY A 169 2.18 5.42 26.93
CA GLY A 169 2.70 4.95 28.22
C GLY A 169 3.88 3.98 28.02
N ASP A 170 4.30 3.28 29.08
CA ASP A 170 5.22 2.13 28.97
C ASP A 170 4.54 0.94 28.25
N THR A 171 3.23 0.81 28.46
CA THR A 171 2.32 -0.05 27.70
C THR A 171 1.37 0.83 26.90
N ALA A 172 0.79 0.30 25.83
CA ALA A 172 -0.22 1.03 25.05
C ALA A 172 -1.62 0.48 25.31
N ARG A 173 -2.62 1.36 25.23
CA ARG A 173 -4.02 0.94 25.14
C ARG A 173 -4.52 1.25 23.74
N ALA A 174 -4.95 0.23 23.02
CA ALA A 174 -5.58 0.40 21.72
C ALA A 174 -7.09 0.51 21.91
N ILE A 175 -7.72 1.52 21.34
CA ILE A 175 -9.15 1.79 21.45
C ILE A 175 -9.74 1.89 20.05
N LEU A 176 -10.72 1.05 19.75
CA LEU A 176 -11.59 1.20 18.58
C LEU A 176 -12.68 2.22 18.92
N VAL A 177 -12.85 3.24 18.10
CA VAL A 177 -13.87 4.29 18.27
C VAL A 177 -14.94 4.09 17.22
N THR A 178 -16.12 3.66 17.68
CA THR A 178 -17.29 3.36 16.85
C THR A 178 -18.38 4.41 17.09
N GLY A 179 -18.41 5.47 16.27
CA GLY A 179 -19.45 6.49 16.40
C GLY A 179 -19.42 7.20 17.76
N SER A 180 -20.49 7.07 18.54
CA SER A 180 -20.73 7.81 19.80
C SER A 180 -20.27 7.09 21.08
N GLU A 181 -19.91 5.81 21.01
CA GLU A 181 -19.55 5.02 22.19
C GLU A 181 -18.03 4.85 22.31
N SER A 182 -17.54 4.78 23.56
CA SER A 182 -16.17 4.35 23.85
C SER A 182 -16.07 2.88 23.46
N GLY A 183 -15.45 2.59 22.32
CA GLY A 183 -15.52 1.25 21.74
C GLY A 183 -14.52 0.27 22.35
N ILE A 184 -14.40 -0.87 21.69
CA ILE A 184 -13.63 -2.03 22.12
C ILE A 184 -12.16 -1.62 22.35
N SER A 185 -11.60 -1.98 23.50
CA SER A 185 -10.20 -1.67 23.83
C SER A 185 -9.39 -2.90 24.19
N ALA A 186 -8.07 -2.82 23.99
CA ALA A 186 -7.11 -3.87 24.30
C ALA A 186 -5.80 -3.28 24.82
N ASP A 187 -5.22 -3.91 25.83
CA ASP A 187 -3.91 -3.53 26.35
C ASP A 187 -2.80 -4.22 25.55
N LEU A 188 -1.92 -3.42 24.96
CA LEU A 188 -0.77 -3.83 24.20
C LEU A 188 0.51 -3.60 25.01
N PRO A 189 1.50 -4.49 24.91
CA PRO A 189 2.73 -4.40 25.71
C PRO A 189 3.69 -3.29 25.30
N THR A 190 3.38 -2.50 24.27
CA THR A 190 4.24 -1.45 23.73
C THR A 190 3.45 -0.44 22.88
N THR A 191 4.00 0.75 22.69
CA THR A 191 3.53 1.77 21.74
C THR A 191 4.13 1.61 20.33
N HIS A 192 5.08 0.69 20.11
CA HIS A 192 5.63 0.38 18.79
C HIS A 192 4.64 -0.44 17.96
N THR A 193 3.62 0.25 17.44
CA THR A 193 2.49 -0.37 16.74
C THR A 193 2.45 -0.03 15.25
N ALA A 194 1.79 -0.90 14.49
CA ALA A 194 1.32 -0.63 13.14
C ALA A 194 -0.07 -1.24 12.96
N ALA A 195 -0.92 -0.60 12.19
CA ALA A 195 -2.15 -1.21 11.70
C ALA A 195 -1.97 -1.75 10.28
N SER A 196 -2.71 -2.79 9.94
CA SER A 196 -2.90 -3.21 8.55
C SER A 196 -3.52 -2.08 7.73
N PRO A 197 -3.35 -2.06 6.39
CA PRO A 197 -3.90 -1.00 5.55
C PRO A 197 -5.41 -0.74 5.72
N TRP A 198 -6.16 -1.79 6.05
CA TRP A 198 -7.61 -1.73 6.28
C TRP A 198 -8.00 -1.61 7.75
N GLY A 199 -7.03 -1.54 8.67
CA GLY A 199 -7.26 -1.40 10.10
C GLY A 199 -7.95 -2.60 10.76
N ASP A 200 -7.97 -3.76 10.10
CA ASP A 200 -8.56 -4.98 10.61
C ASP A 200 -7.64 -5.75 11.58
N LEU A 201 -6.37 -5.35 11.68
CA LEU A 201 -5.39 -5.90 12.61
C LEU A 201 -4.39 -4.83 13.04
N VAL A 202 -4.07 -4.79 14.34
CA VAL A 202 -2.97 -4.02 14.91
C VAL A 202 -1.88 -4.98 15.35
N ALA A 203 -0.65 -4.71 14.95
CA ALA A 203 0.54 -5.40 15.42
C ALA A 203 1.35 -4.51 16.36
N ALA A 204 1.91 -5.09 17.40
CA ALA A 204 2.73 -4.44 18.42
C ALA A 204 4.05 -5.20 18.61
N ALA A 205 5.20 -4.52 18.42
CA ALA A 205 6.53 -5.10 18.60
C ALA A 205 7.01 -4.93 20.05
N ALA A 206 7.09 -6.04 20.79
CA ALA A 206 7.59 -6.06 22.16
C ALA A 206 8.76 -7.03 22.32
N PRO A 207 9.57 -6.93 23.39
CA PRO A 207 10.78 -7.74 23.55
C PRO A 207 10.57 -9.25 23.46
N THR A 208 9.36 -9.73 23.76
CA THR A 208 9.05 -11.16 23.77
C THR A 208 8.36 -11.64 22.49
N GLY A 209 8.01 -10.77 21.55
CA GLY A 209 7.40 -11.15 20.28
C GLY A 209 6.51 -10.07 19.69
N VAL A 210 5.77 -10.44 18.64
CA VAL A 210 4.78 -9.57 17.99
C VAL A 210 3.40 -9.91 18.49
N TYR A 211 2.69 -8.92 19.00
CA TYR A 211 1.34 -9.06 19.53
C TYR A 211 0.33 -8.58 18.51
N LEU A 212 -0.71 -9.36 18.26
CA LEU A 212 -1.74 -9.10 17.27
C LEU A 212 -3.09 -8.91 17.95
N TRP A 213 -3.71 -7.76 17.70
CA TRP A 213 -5.07 -7.44 18.15
C TRP A 213 -5.97 -7.20 16.95
N ALA A 214 -7.12 -7.89 16.91
CA ALA A 214 -8.14 -7.72 15.88
C ALA A 214 -9.29 -6.86 16.46
N PRO A 215 -9.44 -5.59 16.06
CA PRO A 215 -10.38 -4.66 16.71
C PRO A 215 -11.85 -5.09 16.62
N HIS A 216 -12.21 -5.78 15.54
CA HIS A 216 -13.58 -6.21 15.24
C HIS A 216 -13.88 -7.66 15.66
N GLY A 217 -12.89 -8.33 16.26
CA GLY A 217 -13.01 -9.72 16.68
C GLY A 217 -13.16 -9.85 18.19
N SER A 218 -13.81 -10.92 18.63
CA SER A 218 -13.73 -11.39 20.01
C SER A 218 -12.44 -12.18 20.29
N THR A 219 -11.56 -12.30 19.29
CA THR A 219 -10.33 -13.08 19.41
C THR A 219 -9.39 -12.41 20.40
N PRO A 220 -8.88 -13.15 21.40
CA PRO A 220 -7.90 -12.60 22.32
C PRO A 220 -6.64 -12.15 21.57
N ILE A 221 -5.87 -11.26 22.20
CA ILE A 221 -4.57 -10.85 21.69
C ILE A 221 -3.69 -12.09 21.51
N ARG A 222 -3.15 -12.25 20.32
CA ARG A 222 -2.27 -13.37 19.98
C ARG A 222 -0.83 -12.91 19.99
N ARG A 223 0.09 -13.80 20.36
CA ARG A 223 1.52 -13.53 20.35
C ARG A 223 2.21 -14.47 19.37
N ILE A 224 2.89 -13.89 18.39
CA ILE A 224 3.81 -14.58 17.52
C ILE A 224 5.20 -14.47 18.15
N ARG A 225 5.80 -15.62 18.47
CA ARG A 225 7.19 -15.66 18.93
C ARG A 225 8.10 -15.38 17.74
N VAL A 226 9.00 -14.42 17.92
CA VAL A 226 10.05 -14.08 16.95
C VAL A 226 11.37 -14.26 17.69
N SER A 227 12.40 -14.79 17.01
CA SER A 227 13.76 -14.80 17.59
C SER A 227 14.28 -13.36 17.67
N GLY A 228 15.16 -13.08 18.64
CA GLY A 228 15.62 -11.73 18.91
C GLY A 228 14.59 -10.86 19.62
N THR A 229 14.92 -9.58 19.81
CA THR A 229 14.05 -8.59 20.47
C THR A 229 13.38 -7.70 19.40
N PRO A 230 12.07 -7.85 19.12
CA PRO A 230 11.36 -6.94 18.21
C PRO A 230 11.39 -5.48 18.69
N THR A 231 11.74 -4.56 17.79
CA THR A 231 11.85 -3.11 18.07
C THR A 231 10.94 -2.27 17.19
N SER A 232 10.58 -2.76 16.00
CA SER A 232 9.67 -2.09 15.09
C SER A 232 8.84 -3.08 14.31
N VAL A 233 7.66 -2.65 13.85
CA VAL A 233 6.74 -3.48 13.08
C VAL A 233 6.09 -2.67 11.96
N ARG A 234 5.89 -3.29 10.80
CA ARG A 234 5.17 -2.70 9.67
C ARG A 234 4.45 -3.76 8.85
N PHE A 235 3.23 -3.47 8.42
CA PHE A 235 2.54 -4.30 7.43
C PHE A 235 3.06 -3.98 6.02
N SER A 236 3.12 -5.00 5.16
CA SER A 236 3.23 -4.82 3.71
C SER A 236 2.06 -3.98 3.18
N ALA A 237 2.23 -3.33 2.01
CA ALA A 237 1.17 -2.54 1.39
C ALA A 237 -0.11 -3.34 1.10
N SER A 238 -0.01 -4.65 0.81
CA SER A 238 -1.15 -5.56 0.66
C SER A 238 -1.76 -6.00 2.00
N GLY A 239 -1.07 -5.79 3.12
CA GLY A 239 -1.45 -6.27 4.43
C GLY A 239 -1.22 -7.77 4.67
N HIS A 240 -0.64 -8.52 3.74
CA HIS A 240 -0.45 -9.98 3.87
C HIS A 240 0.78 -10.37 4.71
N ARG A 241 1.78 -9.49 4.79
CA ARG A 241 3.02 -9.73 5.54
C ARG A 241 3.22 -8.70 6.64
N ILE A 242 3.92 -9.13 7.68
CA ILE A 242 4.41 -8.27 8.76
C ILE A 242 5.94 -8.31 8.73
N TYR A 243 6.55 -7.14 8.56
CA TYR A 243 7.98 -6.92 8.68
C TYR A 243 8.32 -6.48 10.09
N VAL A 244 9.32 -7.11 10.70
CA VAL A 244 9.70 -6.89 12.09
C VAL A 244 11.19 -6.56 12.17
N GLY A 245 11.49 -5.33 12.61
CA GLY A 245 12.84 -4.96 12.99
C GLY A 245 13.19 -5.55 14.35
N ARG A 246 14.45 -5.95 14.52
CA ARG A 246 14.95 -6.61 15.73
C ARG A 246 16.27 -5.99 16.20
N GLU A 247 16.56 -6.10 17.50
CA GLU A 247 17.89 -5.76 18.03
C GLU A 247 18.95 -6.68 17.44
N ALA A 248 20.02 -6.09 16.90
CA ALA A 248 21.23 -6.77 16.40
C ALA A 248 20.99 -7.98 15.45
N GLU A 249 19.82 -8.05 14.81
CA GLU A 249 19.40 -9.16 13.95
C GLU A 249 18.83 -8.65 12.62
N ASN A 250 18.69 -9.58 11.67
CA ASN A 250 18.00 -9.38 10.39
C ASN A 250 16.54 -8.92 10.58
N LEU A 251 15.86 -8.49 9.53
CA LEU A 251 14.41 -8.25 9.61
C LEU A 251 13.67 -9.58 9.51
N ALA A 252 12.73 -9.86 10.41
CA ALA A 252 11.87 -11.04 10.30
C ALA A 252 10.66 -10.73 9.39
N VAL A 253 10.30 -11.69 8.55
CA VAL A 253 9.11 -11.65 7.70
C VAL A 253 8.10 -12.67 8.22
N ILE A 254 6.90 -12.22 8.52
CA ILE A 254 5.83 -13.06 9.07
C ILE A 254 4.66 -13.07 8.09
N ASP A 255 4.11 -14.26 7.82
CA ASP A 255 2.82 -14.43 7.18
C ASP A 255 1.73 -14.04 8.18
N ARG A 256 0.94 -13.02 7.84
CA ARG A 256 -0.12 -12.53 8.71
C ARG A 256 -1.20 -13.57 8.96
N TYR A 257 -1.57 -14.36 7.95
CA TYR A 257 -2.70 -15.28 8.01
C TYR A 257 -2.32 -16.62 8.62
N ALA A 258 -1.14 -17.14 8.26
CA ALA A 258 -0.62 -18.36 8.84
C ALA A 258 0.00 -18.13 10.23
N GLU A 259 0.28 -16.87 10.59
CA GLU A 259 0.93 -16.44 11.84
C GLU A 259 2.28 -17.14 12.06
N LYS A 260 3.00 -17.37 10.96
CA LYS A 260 4.28 -18.05 10.93
C LYS A 260 5.34 -17.17 10.31
N ARG A 261 6.57 -17.30 10.83
CA ARG A 261 7.74 -16.73 10.18
C ARG A 261 7.89 -17.39 8.81
N LEU A 262 8.01 -16.56 7.78
CA LEU A 262 8.31 -16.97 6.41
C LEU A 262 9.81 -16.98 6.16
N ASP A 263 10.49 -15.90 6.56
CA ASP A 263 11.88 -15.66 6.17
C ASP A 263 12.57 -14.59 7.03
N ASP A 264 13.86 -14.36 6.77
CA ASP A 264 14.65 -13.24 7.26
C ASP A 264 15.31 -12.46 6.13
N ILE A 265 15.14 -11.14 6.16
CA ILE A 265 15.84 -10.24 5.25
C ILE A 265 17.12 -9.78 5.93
N ARG A 266 18.27 -10.18 5.36
CA ARG A 266 19.57 -9.76 5.87
C ARG A 266 19.77 -8.26 5.67
N VAL A 267 20.09 -7.56 6.75
CA VAL A 267 20.37 -6.12 6.75
C VAL A 267 21.67 -5.85 7.52
N PRO A 268 22.32 -4.69 7.33
CA PRO A 268 23.61 -4.40 7.96
C PRO A 268 23.59 -4.35 9.51
N GLY A 269 22.42 -4.17 10.14
CA GLY A 269 22.29 -4.11 11.60
C GLY A 269 20.84 -3.93 12.06
N ALA A 270 20.63 -3.35 13.24
CA ALA A 270 19.30 -3.13 13.80
C ALA A 270 18.55 -2.00 13.07
N ALA A 271 17.27 -2.25 12.76
CA ALA A 271 16.38 -1.27 12.15
C ALA A 271 15.45 -0.63 13.20
N ALA A 272 15.70 0.65 13.51
CA ALA A 272 14.90 1.45 14.45
C ALA A 272 13.63 2.06 13.82
N GLY A 273 13.39 1.85 12.53
CA GLY A 273 12.19 2.33 11.85
C GLY A 273 12.01 1.65 10.51
N LEU A 274 10.75 1.40 10.12
CA LEU A 274 10.38 0.74 8.88
C LEU A 274 9.32 1.56 8.14
N ARG A 275 9.48 1.72 6.83
CA ARG A 275 8.50 2.37 5.95
C ARG A 275 8.37 1.56 4.66
N VAL A 276 7.18 1.02 4.41
CA VAL A 276 6.87 0.33 3.15
C VAL A 276 6.49 1.37 2.10
N ALA A 277 7.01 1.25 0.89
CA ALA A 277 6.65 2.08 -0.23
C ALA A 277 5.15 1.93 -0.58
N PRO A 278 4.47 2.98 -1.06
CA PRO A 278 3.02 2.94 -1.31
C PRO A 278 2.54 1.77 -2.17
N TYR A 279 3.33 1.32 -3.14
CA TYR A 279 3.00 0.20 -4.03
C TYR A 279 3.61 -1.15 -3.60
N GLY A 280 4.29 -1.20 -2.45
CA GLY A 280 4.74 -2.44 -1.85
C GLY A 280 5.96 -3.12 -2.51
N GLY A 281 6.60 -2.49 -3.49
CA GLY A 281 7.83 -3.01 -4.11
C GLY A 281 9.10 -2.84 -3.25
N TRP A 282 9.08 -1.87 -2.33
CA TRP A 282 10.24 -1.51 -1.52
C TRP A 282 9.90 -1.40 -0.03
N LEU A 283 10.85 -1.80 0.79
CA LEU A 283 10.88 -1.51 2.23
C LEU A 283 12.11 -0.64 2.50
N LEU A 284 11.86 0.50 3.14
CA LEU A 284 12.89 1.40 3.64
C LEU A 284 13.08 1.10 5.13
N ALA A 285 14.33 0.96 5.55
CA ALA A 285 14.67 0.79 6.95
C ALA A 285 15.61 1.91 7.43
N ARG A 286 15.30 2.46 8.61
CA ARG A 286 16.16 3.39 9.31
C ARG A 286 17.06 2.59 10.25
N PRO A 287 18.39 2.70 10.16
CA PRO A 287 19.29 2.12 11.15
C PRO A 287 19.04 2.71 12.54
N ASP A 288 19.50 2.03 13.58
CA ASP A 288 19.53 2.57 14.95
C ASP A 288 20.51 3.74 15.12
N SER A 289 21.53 3.80 14.26
CA SER A 289 22.64 4.73 14.32
C SER A 289 23.04 5.21 12.91
N GLY A 290 23.44 6.47 12.83
CA GLY A 290 23.79 7.14 11.57
C GLY A 290 22.60 7.67 10.77
N GLU A 291 22.90 8.52 9.79
CA GLU A 291 21.90 9.13 8.90
C GLU A 291 21.93 8.46 7.53
N SER A 292 21.43 7.22 7.49
CA SER A 292 21.26 6.48 6.25
C SER A 292 19.90 5.81 6.16
N ILE A 293 19.56 5.38 4.96
CA ILE A 293 18.30 4.76 4.60
C ILE A 293 18.65 3.47 3.91
N TRP A 294 18.37 2.34 4.54
CA TRP A 294 18.59 1.03 3.95
C TRP A 294 17.45 0.69 2.99
N LEU A 295 17.82 0.15 1.84
CA LEU A 295 16.93 -0.15 0.74
C LEU A 295 16.78 -1.66 0.61
N ILE A 296 15.56 -2.14 0.77
CA ILE A 296 15.21 -3.55 0.66
C ILE A 296 14.24 -3.71 -0.50
N ASN A 297 14.63 -4.52 -1.49
CA ASN A 297 13.77 -4.90 -2.60
C ASN A 297 12.85 -6.05 -2.14
N LEU A 298 11.53 -5.80 -2.11
CA LEU A 298 10.57 -6.78 -1.61
C LEU A 298 10.19 -7.86 -2.62
N ALA A 299 10.57 -7.70 -3.89
CA ALA A 299 10.43 -8.74 -4.90
C ALA A 299 11.47 -9.86 -4.69
N THR A 300 12.71 -9.50 -4.33
CA THR A 300 13.78 -10.47 -4.05
C THR A 300 13.93 -10.81 -2.57
N GLY A 301 13.44 -9.95 -1.67
CA GLY A 301 13.62 -10.11 -0.23
C GLY A 301 15.03 -9.73 0.24
N GLU A 302 15.74 -8.88 -0.49
CA GLU A 302 17.15 -8.60 -0.26
C GLU A 302 17.41 -7.12 0.05
N TYR A 303 18.38 -6.89 0.94
CA TYR A 303 19.04 -5.59 1.07
C TYR A 303 19.91 -5.34 -0.16
N VAL A 304 19.69 -4.22 -0.85
CA VAL A 304 20.40 -3.88 -2.09
C VAL A 304 21.37 -2.70 -1.92
N GLY A 305 21.30 -1.98 -0.79
CA GLY A 305 22.21 -0.88 -0.50
C GLY A 305 21.62 0.17 0.43
N ALA A 306 22.30 1.30 0.56
CA ALA A 306 21.86 2.41 1.41
C ALA A 306 22.14 3.76 0.75
N VAL A 307 21.29 4.74 1.05
CA VAL A 307 21.46 6.15 0.64
C VAL A 307 21.56 7.00 1.91
N ALA A 308 22.42 8.03 1.90
CA ALA A 308 22.55 8.95 3.02
C ALA A 308 21.34 9.89 3.09
N GLY A 309 20.91 10.25 4.29
CA GLY A 309 19.88 11.27 4.46
C GLY A 309 19.05 11.12 5.73
N PRO A 310 18.36 12.21 6.13
CA PRO A 310 17.56 12.22 7.35
C PRO A 310 16.24 11.48 7.16
N TRP A 311 15.76 10.89 8.26
CA TRP A 311 14.45 10.27 8.33
C TRP A 311 13.43 11.22 8.99
N ALA A 312 12.48 11.69 8.20
CA ALA A 312 11.39 12.55 8.64
C ALA A 312 10.02 11.89 8.40
N ALA A 313 8.94 12.58 8.76
CA ALA A 313 7.58 12.05 8.62
C ALA A 313 7.17 11.83 7.14
N ASP A 314 7.65 12.67 6.23
CA ASP A 314 7.29 12.68 4.80
C ASP A 314 8.33 11.99 3.89
N LEU A 315 9.63 12.20 4.14
CA LEU A 315 10.74 11.57 3.43
C LEU A 315 11.61 10.76 4.39
N PRO A 316 12.28 9.69 3.96
CA PRO A 316 12.33 9.18 2.59
C PRO A 316 11.03 8.52 2.13
N THR A 317 10.76 8.52 0.83
CA THR A 317 9.62 7.77 0.26
C THR A 317 9.92 7.34 -1.17
N VAL A 318 9.15 6.39 -1.70
CA VAL A 318 9.26 5.98 -3.10
C VAL A 318 8.08 6.55 -3.87
N LEU A 319 8.38 7.35 -4.90
CA LEU A 319 7.46 7.81 -5.90
C LEU A 319 7.37 6.77 -7.01
N GLY A 320 6.15 6.38 -7.38
CA GLY A 320 5.94 5.29 -8.33
C GLY A 320 6.53 3.97 -7.81
N ASP A 321 7.10 3.19 -8.72
CA ASP A 321 7.67 1.87 -8.44
C ASP A 321 9.12 1.91 -7.94
N ALA A 322 9.93 2.85 -8.43
CA ALA A 322 11.38 2.81 -8.21
C ALA A 322 12.06 4.17 -8.00
N THR A 323 11.34 5.29 -7.90
CA THR A 323 12.00 6.59 -7.64
C THR A 323 12.06 6.88 -6.14
N LEU A 324 13.23 6.70 -5.52
CA LEU A 324 13.46 7.08 -4.12
C LEU A 324 13.62 8.61 -4.01
N LEU A 325 12.88 9.22 -3.09
CA LEU A 325 13.02 10.63 -2.72
C LEU A 325 13.68 10.75 -1.34
N VAL A 326 14.80 11.46 -1.28
CA VAL A 326 15.57 11.73 -0.05
C VAL A 326 15.92 13.20 0.08
N ARG A 327 16.25 13.64 1.30
CA ARG A 327 16.84 14.96 1.53
C ARG A 327 18.36 14.82 1.49
N GLU A 328 19.02 15.66 0.69
CA GLU A 328 20.47 15.77 0.64
C GLU A 328 20.86 17.24 0.83
N GLY A 329 21.34 17.58 2.03
CA GLY A 329 21.59 18.97 2.41
C GLY A 329 20.33 19.83 2.29
N GLU A 330 20.41 20.88 1.47
CA GLU A 330 19.30 21.82 1.22
C GLU A 330 18.32 21.35 0.13
N ASP A 331 18.58 20.20 -0.49
CA ASP A 331 17.84 19.73 -1.66
C ASP A 331 16.99 18.49 -1.35
N VAL A 332 16.01 18.23 -2.22
CA VAL A 332 15.39 16.90 -2.33
C VAL A 332 15.83 16.26 -3.62
N VAL A 333 16.32 15.03 -3.54
CA VAL A 333 16.96 14.31 -4.64
C VAL A 333 16.16 13.04 -4.91
N ALA A 334 15.97 12.76 -6.21
CA ALA A 334 15.37 11.55 -6.71
C ALA A 334 16.46 10.60 -7.19
N HIS A 335 16.40 9.33 -6.74
CA HIS A 335 17.29 8.26 -7.17
C HIS A 335 16.49 7.13 -7.80
N ASP A 336 17.04 6.53 -8.86
CA ASP A 336 16.45 5.35 -9.50
C ASP A 336 16.88 4.07 -8.80
N LEU A 337 15.94 3.44 -8.09
CA LEU A 337 16.14 2.18 -7.38
C LEU A 337 16.23 0.95 -8.30
N SER A 338 15.89 1.09 -9.59
CA SER A 338 15.99 -0.01 -10.57
C SER A 338 17.41 -0.20 -11.11
N GLN A 339 18.30 0.78 -10.89
CA GLN A 339 19.66 0.79 -11.40
C GLN A 339 20.67 0.61 -10.25
N GLU A 340 21.79 -0.05 -10.55
CA GLU A 340 22.89 -0.22 -9.59
C GLU A 340 23.47 1.14 -9.19
N GLY A 341 23.79 1.29 -7.90
CA GLY A 341 24.34 2.54 -7.36
C GLY A 341 23.33 3.67 -7.17
N PHE A 342 22.04 3.45 -7.48
CA PHE A 342 20.94 4.40 -7.28
C PHE A 342 21.25 5.80 -7.86
N PRO A 343 21.48 5.90 -9.18
CA PRO A 343 21.87 7.17 -9.80
C PRO A 343 20.81 8.24 -9.56
N GLU A 344 21.26 9.47 -9.34
CA GLU A 344 20.40 10.64 -9.28
C GLU A 344 19.70 10.84 -10.63
N THR A 345 18.37 10.93 -10.60
CA THR A 345 17.54 11.21 -11.78
C THR A 345 16.94 12.60 -11.77
N GLY A 346 16.82 13.24 -10.61
CA GLY A 346 16.21 14.55 -10.47
C GLY A 346 16.51 15.23 -9.14
N ARG A 347 16.39 16.57 -9.10
CA ARG A 347 16.73 17.37 -7.91
C ARG A 347 15.88 18.63 -7.80
N LEU A 348 15.31 18.85 -6.62
CA LEU A 348 14.61 20.06 -6.23
C LEU A 348 15.51 20.92 -5.35
N LYS A 349 16.18 21.90 -5.98
CA LYS A 349 17.18 22.75 -5.33
C LYS A 349 16.61 23.68 -4.25
N GLY A 350 17.19 23.69 -3.06
CA GLY A 350 16.81 24.56 -1.93
C GLY A 350 15.39 24.29 -1.44
N ARG A 351 14.97 23.02 -1.46
CA ARG A 351 13.60 22.58 -1.10
C ARG A 351 13.54 21.54 0.02
N ALA A 352 14.67 21.15 0.62
CA ALA A 352 14.67 20.19 1.74
C ALA A 352 13.77 20.61 2.91
N ALA A 353 13.62 21.91 3.16
CA ALA A 353 12.77 22.41 4.25
C ALA A 353 11.25 22.20 4.03
N ASP A 354 10.82 21.91 2.80
CA ASP A 354 9.40 21.74 2.46
C ASP A 354 8.89 20.33 2.78
N LEU A 355 7.58 20.16 2.64
CA LEU A 355 6.89 18.89 2.88
C LEU A 355 6.40 18.25 1.58
N TYR A 356 6.43 16.92 1.54
CA TYR A 356 6.20 16.16 0.32
C TYR A 356 5.13 15.07 0.50
N LEU A 357 4.32 14.87 -0.54
CA LEU A 357 3.28 13.84 -0.59
C LEU A 357 3.28 13.15 -1.95
N PRO A 358 3.72 11.88 -2.06
CA PRO A 358 3.50 11.09 -3.27
C PRO A 358 2.02 10.73 -3.41
N MET A 359 1.50 10.79 -4.64
CA MET A 359 0.07 10.60 -4.92
C MET A 359 -0.14 9.74 -6.18
N PRO A 360 -1.07 8.77 -6.18
CA PRO A 360 -1.56 8.07 -7.37
C PRO A 360 -2.48 8.97 -8.21
N TRP A 361 -2.00 10.15 -8.58
CA TRP A 361 -2.79 11.15 -9.28
C TRP A 361 -1.92 11.94 -10.22
N VAL A 362 -2.47 12.30 -11.38
CA VAL A 362 -1.89 13.27 -12.32
C VAL A 362 -3.00 14.20 -12.82
N PRO A 363 -2.72 15.48 -13.10
CA PRO A 363 -3.70 16.40 -13.65
C PRO A 363 -4.28 15.87 -14.98
N ARG A 364 -5.60 16.02 -15.15
CA ARG A 364 -6.27 15.72 -16.42
C ARG A 364 -5.73 16.68 -17.49
N GLY A 365 -5.11 16.15 -18.53
CA GLY A 365 -4.45 16.90 -19.61
C GLY A 365 -2.95 16.65 -19.74
N ASN A 366 -2.29 16.13 -18.70
CA ASN A 366 -0.86 15.82 -18.68
C ASN A 366 -0.59 14.31 -18.47
N MET A 367 -1.52 13.44 -18.87
CA MET A 367 -1.23 12.01 -18.93
C MET A 367 -0.19 11.81 -20.03
N PRO A 368 1.03 11.29 -19.74
CA PRO A 368 1.88 10.79 -20.81
C PRO A 368 1.06 9.74 -21.57
N GLU A 369 1.05 9.89 -22.90
CA GLU A 369 0.40 8.94 -23.79
C GLU A 369 0.88 7.54 -23.39
N ARG A 370 -0.06 6.67 -23.01
CA ARG A 370 0.26 5.28 -22.68
C ARG A 370 0.91 4.73 -23.94
N ILE A 371 2.20 4.42 -23.90
CA ILE A 371 2.84 3.65 -24.97
C ILE A 371 2.08 2.32 -24.96
N ALA A 372 1.11 2.19 -25.85
CA ALA A 372 0.52 0.91 -26.17
C ALA A 372 1.71 0.03 -26.58
N PRO A 373 1.80 -1.22 -26.08
CA PRO A 373 2.81 -2.14 -26.60
C PRO A 373 2.68 -2.14 -28.12
N SER A 374 3.77 -1.79 -28.81
CA SER A 374 3.79 -1.74 -30.27
C SER A 374 3.24 -3.06 -30.80
N PRO A 375 2.26 -3.04 -31.72
CA PRO A 375 1.85 -4.27 -32.38
C PRO A 375 3.09 -4.81 -33.10
N ASN A 376 3.45 -6.06 -32.79
CA ASN A 376 4.51 -6.78 -33.49
C ASN A 376 4.32 -6.62 -35.02
N PRO A 377 5.34 -6.18 -35.77
CA PRO A 377 5.27 -6.10 -37.21
C PRO A 377 5.51 -7.49 -37.81
N THR A 378 4.58 -8.41 -37.61
CA THR A 378 4.42 -9.63 -38.40
C THR A 378 2.95 -10.00 -38.43
N GLN A 379 2.19 -9.24 -39.22
CA GLN A 379 1.00 -9.70 -39.94
C GLN A 379 0.61 -8.59 -40.93
N GLN A 380 1.47 -8.40 -41.93
CA GLN A 380 1.03 -7.79 -43.18
C GLN A 380 0.35 -8.89 -44.00
N ALA A 381 -0.94 -8.64 -44.27
CA ALA A 381 -1.64 -8.97 -45.50
C ALA A 381 -1.58 -10.42 -46.00
N GLU A 382 -2.61 -11.20 -45.64
CA GLU A 382 -3.32 -11.98 -46.65
C GLU A 382 -4.76 -11.49 -46.71
N ALA A 383 -5.05 -10.77 -47.80
CA ALA A 383 -6.40 -10.43 -48.19
C ALA A 383 -7.08 -11.67 -48.76
N SER A 384 -8.33 -11.92 -48.36
CA SER A 384 -9.28 -12.75 -49.10
C SER A 384 -10.70 -12.22 -48.85
N PRO A 385 -11.60 -12.38 -49.84
CA PRO A 385 -12.49 -11.32 -50.28
C PRO A 385 -13.80 -11.22 -49.50
N GLU A 386 -14.40 -10.04 -49.56
CA GLU A 386 -15.77 -9.74 -49.13
C GLU A 386 -16.76 -10.81 -49.63
N SER A 387 -17.56 -11.33 -48.69
CA SER A 387 -18.85 -11.93 -48.98
C SER A 387 -19.91 -11.17 -48.18
N PRO A 388 -20.97 -10.65 -48.81
CA PRO A 388 -22.04 -9.93 -48.12
C PRO A 388 -22.97 -10.95 -47.47
N GLY A 389 -22.94 -11.03 -46.14
CA GLY A 389 -23.84 -11.87 -45.38
C GLY A 389 -23.95 -11.34 -43.96
N GLY A 390 -25.05 -10.64 -43.67
CA GLY A 390 -25.38 -10.22 -42.31
C GLY A 390 -25.49 -11.45 -41.41
N GLN A 391 -24.54 -11.60 -40.50
CA GLN A 391 -24.67 -12.46 -39.34
C GLN A 391 -24.97 -11.56 -38.14
N VAL A 392 -26.20 -11.70 -37.64
CA VAL A 392 -26.60 -11.19 -36.33
C VAL A 392 -25.77 -11.95 -35.30
N GLU A 393 -24.81 -11.27 -34.67
CA GLU A 393 -24.09 -11.82 -33.51
C GLU A 393 -25.10 -12.20 -32.42
N PRO A 394 -24.95 -13.35 -31.75
CA PRO A 394 -25.79 -13.71 -30.62
C PRO A 394 -25.61 -12.66 -29.50
N PRO A 395 -26.63 -12.37 -28.69
CA PRO A 395 -26.53 -11.35 -27.64
C PRO A 395 -25.49 -11.80 -26.60
N SER A 396 -24.27 -11.27 -26.69
CA SER A 396 -23.24 -11.48 -25.68
C SER A 396 -23.71 -10.81 -24.40
N THR A 397 -24.00 -11.61 -23.38
CA THR A 397 -24.46 -11.10 -22.09
C THR A 397 -23.30 -10.39 -21.40
N VAL A 398 -23.45 -9.09 -21.13
CA VAL A 398 -22.38 -8.25 -20.58
C VAL A 398 -22.55 -8.10 -19.08
N TYR A 399 -21.47 -8.26 -18.32
CA TYR A 399 -21.44 -8.00 -16.88
C TYR A 399 -20.46 -6.88 -16.56
N LEU A 400 -20.67 -6.23 -15.42
CA LEU A 400 -19.70 -5.36 -14.79
C LEU A 400 -19.04 -6.08 -13.64
N GLN A 401 -17.76 -6.39 -13.73
CA GLN A 401 -17.02 -6.85 -12.58
C GLN A 401 -16.64 -5.67 -11.69
N VAL A 402 -16.98 -5.77 -10.41
CA VAL A 402 -16.77 -4.71 -9.40
C VAL A 402 -15.69 -5.10 -8.40
N SER A 403 -15.40 -6.41 -8.25
CA SER A 403 -14.30 -6.87 -7.42
C SER A 403 -13.84 -8.29 -7.76
N ARG A 404 -12.65 -8.64 -7.27
CA ARG A 404 -12.05 -9.97 -7.29
C ARG A 404 -11.48 -10.27 -5.90
N SER A 405 -11.87 -11.38 -5.27
CA SER A 405 -11.40 -11.75 -3.92
C SER A 405 -11.25 -13.25 -3.78
N GLN A 406 -10.23 -13.70 -3.03
CA GLN A 406 -10.10 -15.12 -2.66
C GLN A 406 -11.01 -15.51 -1.48
N ASN A 407 -11.65 -14.55 -0.82
CA ASN A 407 -12.54 -14.81 0.31
C ASN A 407 -14.00 -14.96 -0.15
N PRO A 408 -14.60 -16.16 -0.06
CA PRO A 408 -15.98 -16.40 -0.50
C PRO A 408 -17.01 -15.63 0.34
N ALA A 409 -16.84 -15.57 1.65
CA ALA A 409 -17.78 -14.89 2.56
C ALA A 409 -17.81 -13.39 2.28
N TRP A 410 -16.65 -12.79 2.02
CA TRP A 410 -16.54 -11.39 1.63
C TRP A 410 -17.20 -11.12 0.28
N ALA A 411 -16.95 -11.97 -0.73
CA ALA A 411 -17.53 -11.80 -2.06
C ALA A 411 -19.07 -11.87 -2.02
N GLN A 412 -19.61 -12.77 -1.20
CA GLN A 412 -21.06 -12.89 -0.96
C GLN A 412 -21.64 -11.67 -0.23
N ALA A 413 -20.94 -11.16 0.79
CA ALA A 413 -21.37 -9.96 1.52
C ALA A 413 -21.43 -8.73 0.59
N LEU A 414 -20.40 -8.51 -0.23
CA LEU A 414 -20.37 -7.41 -1.20
C LEU A 414 -21.48 -7.55 -2.25
N ALA A 415 -21.73 -8.76 -2.76
CA ALA A 415 -22.85 -8.99 -3.68
C ALA A 415 -24.23 -8.77 -3.02
N GLY A 416 -24.34 -8.99 -1.70
CA GLY A 416 -25.51 -8.62 -0.91
C GLY A 416 -25.72 -7.11 -0.85
N GLU A 417 -24.68 -6.36 -0.45
CA GLU A 417 -24.71 -4.89 -0.37
C GLU A 417 -25.15 -4.25 -1.70
N ILE A 418 -24.60 -4.72 -2.82
CA ILE A 418 -24.93 -4.18 -4.15
C ILE A 418 -26.38 -4.51 -4.56
N ARG A 419 -26.92 -5.65 -4.11
CA ARG A 419 -28.35 -5.98 -4.31
C ARG A 419 -29.25 -5.08 -3.46
N ASP A 420 -28.85 -4.77 -2.24
CA ASP A 420 -29.58 -3.85 -1.36
C ASP A 420 -29.56 -2.42 -1.91
N GLU A 421 -28.51 -2.04 -2.66
CA GLU A 421 -28.44 -0.80 -3.45
C GLU A 421 -29.31 -0.83 -4.73
N GLY A 422 -30.00 -1.94 -5.00
CA GLY A 422 -30.94 -2.09 -6.12
C GLY A 422 -30.31 -2.55 -7.44
N PHE A 423 -29.09 -3.08 -7.43
CA PHE A 423 -28.41 -3.57 -8.62
C PHE A 423 -28.40 -5.12 -8.68
N PRO A 424 -28.51 -5.73 -9.87
CA PRO A 424 -28.47 -7.18 -10.01
C PRO A 424 -27.04 -7.70 -9.86
N ALA A 425 -26.59 -7.94 -8.62
CA ALA A 425 -25.26 -8.47 -8.33
C ALA A 425 -25.24 -9.98 -8.07
N LEU A 426 -24.17 -10.64 -8.53
CA LEU A 426 -23.92 -12.07 -8.33
C LEU A 426 -22.42 -12.36 -8.15
N VAL A 427 -22.12 -13.51 -7.54
CA VAL A 427 -20.75 -13.99 -7.36
C VAL A 427 -20.49 -15.11 -8.37
N ILE A 428 -19.48 -14.94 -9.21
CA ILE A 428 -18.97 -16.00 -10.07
C ILE A 428 -17.93 -16.79 -9.27
N THR A 429 -18.20 -18.07 -9.10
CA THR A 429 -17.32 -19.02 -8.43
C THR A 429 -16.14 -19.36 -9.34
N PRO A 430 -14.90 -19.36 -8.82
CA PRO A 430 -13.72 -19.75 -9.61
C PRO A 430 -13.85 -21.18 -10.15
N GLN A 431 -13.40 -21.41 -11.38
CA GLN A 431 -13.46 -22.75 -11.99
C GLN A 431 -12.24 -23.61 -11.60
N THR A 432 -11.15 -22.98 -11.19
CA THR A 432 -9.90 -23.63 -10.75
C THR A 432 -9.41 -23.02 -9.43
N GLY A 433 -8.62 -23.77 -8.66
CA GLY A 433 -8.19 -23.38 -7.30
C GLY A 433 -7.27 -22.14 -7.23
N GLU A 434 -6.77 -21.66 -8.36
CA GLU A 434 -5.92 -20.46 -8.45
C GLU A 434 -6.73 -19.20 -8.83
N GLU A 435 -7.99 -19.36 -9.22
CA GLU A 435 -8.88 -18.24 -9.52
C GLU A 435 -9.56 -17.69 -8.25
N ALA A 436 -9.96 -16.42 -8.33
CA ALA A 436 -10.62 -15.74 -7.22
C ALA A 436 -12.09 -15.49 -7.57
N TYR A 437 -12.95 -15.47 -6.55
CA TYR A 437 -14.37 -15.13 -6.67
C TYR A 437 -14.52 -13.74 -7.28
N ARG A 438 -15.36 -13.63 -8.31
CA ARG A 438 -15.65 -12.35 -8.98
C ARG A 438 -17.01 -11.88 -8.56
N VAL A 439 -17.09 -10.66 -8.05
CA VAL A 439 -18.39 -10.01 -7.83
C VAL A 439 -18.71 -9.23 -9.09
N VAL A 440 -19.84 -9.54 -9.71
CA VAL A 440 -20.28 -8.92 -10.95
C VAL A 440 -21.70 -8.40 -10.84
N VAL A 441 -22.04 -7.40 -11.68
CA VAL A 441 -23.36 -6.79 -11.79
C VAL A 441 -23.87 -6.97 -13.21
N GLY A 442 -25.09 -7.48 -13.36
CA GLY A 442 -25.69 -7.85 -14.63
C GLY A 442 -26.58 -9.09 -14.48
N PRO A 443 -27.10 -9.64 -15.58
CA PRO A 443 -26.71 -9.40 -16.96
C PRO A 443 -27.22 -8.09 -17.58
N TYR A 444 -26.45 -7.50 -18.51
CA TYR A 444 -26.84 -6.36 -19.35
C TYR A 444 -26.87 -6.71 -20.84
N PRO A 445 -27.79 -6.11 -21.61
CA PRO A 445 -27.98 -6.42 -23.04
C PRO A 445 -26.92 -5.78 -23.95
N SER A 446 -26.17 -4.79 -23.48
CA SER A 446 -25.10 -4.14 -24.23
C SER A 446 -24.03 -3.57 -23.30
N ARG A 447 -22.86 -3.24 -23.86
CA ARG A 447 -21.77 -2.56 -23.16
C ARG A 447 -22.21 -1.19 -22.63
N GLU A 448 -22.96 -0.43 -23.40
CA GLU A 448 -23.43 0.90 -23.02
C GLU A 448 -24.40 0.83 -21.83
N ALA A 449 -25.26 -0.20 -21.80
CA ALA A 449 -26.16 -0.46 -20.67
C ALA A 449 -25.37 -0.82 -19.40
N ALA A 450 -24.33 -1.65 -19.54
CA ALA A 450 -23.41 -1.98 -18.46
C ALA A 450 -22.67 -0.73 -17.95
N GLU A 451 -22.04 0.06 -18.82
CA GLU A 451 -21.30 1.28 -18.45
C GLU A 451 -22.20 2.35 -17.82
N SER A 452 -23.46 2.48 -18.27
CA SER A 452 -24.47 3.34 -17.64
C SER A 452 -24.80 2.87 -16.22
N ALA A 453 -24.97 1.56 -16.01
CA ALA A 453 -25.17 1.01 -14.68
C ALA A 453 -23.94 1.17 -13.77
N GLY A 454 -22.73 1.02 -14.31
CA GLY A 454 -21.47 1.25 -13.58
C GLY A 454 -21.32 2.69 -13.10
N ARG A 455 -21.72 3.66 -13.94
CA ARG A 455 -21.78 5.08 -13.54
C ARG A 455 -22.78 5.33 -12.42
N ARG A 456 -23.94 4.66 -12.44
CA ARG A 456 -24.94 4.75 -11.36
C ARG A 456 -24.49 4.05 -10.08
N LEU A 457 -23.73 2.98 -10.20
CA LEU A 457 -23.18 2.23 -9.06
C LEU A 457 -22.12 3.04 -8.30
N GLY A 458 -21.43 3.98 -8.97
CA GLY A 458 -20.46 4.86 -8.33
C GLY A 458 -19.21 4.14 -7.81
N ARG A 459 -18.95 2.91 -8.27
CA ARG A 459 -17.80 2.09 -7.89
C ARG A 459 -16.94 1.78 -9.12
N PRO A 460 -15.61 1.57 -8.97
CA PRO A 460 -14.77 1.06 -10.05
C PRO A 460 -15.33 -0.26 -10.57
N SER A 461 -15.57 -0.33 -11.87
CA SER A 461 -16.07 -1.53 -12.53
C SER A 461 -15.44 -1.68 -13.91
N PHE A 462 -15.36 -2.92 -14.38
CA PHE A 462 -14.85 -3.25 -15.71
C PHE A 462 -15.77 -4.21 -16.41
N ILE A 463 -15.81 -4.09 -17.74
CA ILE A 463 -16.61 -4.97 -18.58
C ILE A 463 -16.05 -6.39 -18.48
N TYR A 464 -16.92 -7.33 -18.15
CA TYR A 464 -16.62 -8.74 -17.99
C TYR A 464 -17.53 -9.56 -18.89
N HIS A 465 -16.92 -10.42 -19.67
CA HIS A 465 -17.57 -11.46 -20.47
C HIS A 465 -17.18 -12.81 -19.85
N PRO A 466 -18.13 -13.58 -19.29
CA PRO A 466 -17.84 -14.86 -18.67
C PRO A 466 -17.30 -15.92 -19.62
#